data_AF-A0A933ZDZ4-F1
#
_entry.id   AF-A0A933ZDZ4-F1
#
_cell.length_a   1.000
_cell.length_b   1.000
_cell.length_c   1.000
_cell.angle_alpha   90.00
_cell.angle_beta   90.00
_cell.angle_gamma   90.00
#
_symmetry.space_group_name_H-M   'P 1'
#
loop_
_entity.id
_entity.type
_entity.pdbx_description
1 polymer ?
#
loop_
_entity_poly.entity_id
_entity_poly.type
_entity_poly.pdbx_seq_one_letter_code
_entity_poly.pdbx_strand_id
1 'polypeptide(L)'
;MNRLAWVVAACGIIIGGCGSDSFNDVPPTNADGSTDQGAAADTGKDSASDAGNDVANDTGTDAAADTAKEAMTCPTGLADCDGDPKNGCEADTTKSIAHCGQCDNACEAGSHGTVACDKGACKYACELGWEDCDLSADHSCEVDTMTDTANCTTCGNVCPGGDHSTVGCVGGECSFACETGWGNCDGDQTNGCEVDTTTTLSACGTCGHACSTAANATPYCQSSTCGWTCNSGWGNCDNDPANGCELDTTTSVGNCGGCGLACGTANGTPSCVASQCQIQCTGAFDNCDGLNPNGCESDLLTDALNCGWCGHDCKGSTCTGGMCTPVKVADYAYVVTALVEYDTKLYFTADTVSIGLVLSVPKMSGTPQELVQTGNSAAIAVDASGIYWVGSSGFVNTAPLAGGTPTTLVTGAANGKNLLIDGANLFWSAGANSTVYRVAKTGGTAAPVGTPADASLGGLVVDDTYAYWAMIPQNSLQRVAKTGGTPTLFVSGQENPRALVMDGTNLYWTNYLQDVIVTMPKSGGAVTTAAASIGHVGALVSDGGDLYWTTSTGNVAKASKSGGKVRQVATGQNTPRFLVSDATYLYWVNNVGPGNVTFWRLAK
;
A
#
# COMPACT_ATOMS: atom_id res chain seq x y z
N MET A 1 -29.52 2.79 -23.23
CA MET A 1 -28.49 1.78 -22.89
C MET A 1 -29.22 0.63 -22.23
N ASN A 2 -29.04 -0.60 -22.71
CA ASN A 2 -29.94 -1.70 -22.37
C ASN A 2 -29.54 -2.36 -21.03
N ARG A 3 -30.54 -2.85 -20.28
CA ARG A 3 -30.36 -3.89 -19.25
C ARG A 3 -31.23 -5.08 -19.64
N LEU A 4 -30.63 -6.26 -19.72
CA LEU A 4 -31.33 -7.53 -19.93
C LEU A 4 -31.51 -8.29 -18.60
N ALA A 5 -32.40 -9.27 -18.62
CA ALA A 5 -32.54 -10.24 -17.54
C ALA A 5 -31.30 -11.13 -17.40
N TRP A 6 -31.13 -11.71 -16.21
CA TRP A 6 -30.07 -12.68 -15.93
C TRP A 6 -30.34 -14.01 -16.64
N VAL A 7 -29.34 -14.53 -17.35
CA VAL A 7 -29.22 -15.95 -17.71
C VAL A 7 -27.76 -16.34 -17.55
N VAL A 8 -27.49 -17.38 -16.76
CA VAL A 8 -26.13 -17.96 -16.62
C VAL A 8 -26.11 -19.30 -17.33
N ALA A 9 -25.27 -19.42 -18.36
CA ALA A 9 -24.95 -20.69 -19.02
C ALA A 9 -23.46 -20.72 -19.31
N ALA A 10 -22.77 -21.75 -18.84
CA ALA A 10 -21.32 -21.89 -18.99
C ALA A 10 -20.96 -22.91 -20.07
N CYS A 11 -20.15 -22.48 -21.04
CA CYS A 11 -19.25 -23.32 -21.83
C CYS A 11 -18.09 -22.44 -22.32
N GLY A 12 -16.86 -22.95 -22.25
CA GLY A 12 -15.69 -22.29 -22.81
C GLY A 12 -15.12 -23.07 -23.98
N ILE A 13 -14.22 -22.46 -24.76
CA ILE A 13 -13.21 -23.16 -25.57
C ILE A 13 -12.04 -22.23 -25.94
N ILE A 14 -10.88 -22.88 -26.09
CA ILE A 14 -9.48 -22.46 -26.19
C ILE A 14 -9.13 -21.56 -27.41
N ILE A 15 -8.38 -20.47 -27.14
CA ILE A 15 -7.16 -19.94 -27.84
C ILE A 15 -6.46 -18.94 -26.88
N GLY A 16 -5.15 -18.58 -26.92
CA GLY A 16 -4.00 -19.00 -27.75
C GLY A 16 -3.56 -17.93 -28.79
N GLY A 17 -2.31 -17.43 -28.87
CA GLY A 17 -1.09 -17.61 -28.05
C GLY A 17 0.15 -16.92 -28.70
N CYS A 18 1.34 -16.92 -28.05
CA CYS A 18 2.64 -16.31 -28.47
C CYS A 18 2.68 -14.77 -28.64
N GLY A 19 3.81 -14.04 -28.55
CA GLY A 19 5.24 -14.30 -28.21
C GLY A 19 5.92 -12.92 -27.90
N SER A 20 7.20 -12.73 -27.56
CA SER A 20 8.42 -13.57 -27.59
C SER A 20 9.59 -12.87 -26.84
N ASP A 21 10.48 -13.65 -26.18
CA ASP A 21 11.97 -13.51 -26.12
C ASP A 21 12.63 -12.22 -25.51
N SER A 22 13.85 -12.23 -24.92
CA SER A 22 14.80 -13.29 -24.49
C SER A 22 15.99 -12.71 -23.66
N PHE A 23 16.48 -13.45 -22.62
CA PHE A 23 17.88 -13.59 -22.13
C PHE A 23 18.77 -12.31 -21.85
N ASN A 24 19.72 -12.26 -20.89
CA ASN A 24 20.77 -13.26 -20.59
C ASN A 24 21.48 -13.03 -19.21
N ASP A 25 21.77 -14.15 -18.51
CA ASP A 25 22.90 -14.52 -17.61
C ASP A 25 23.58 -13.60 -16.54
N VAL A 26 24.31 -14.27 -15.62
CA VAL A 26 24.97 -13.74 -14.40
C VAL A 26 26.39 -14.39 -14.24
N PRO A 27 27.14 -14.32 -13.10
CA PRO A 27 28.52 -13.82 -13.01
C PRO A 27 29.55 -14.99 -12.83
N PRO A 28 30.66 -14.91 -12.05
CA PRO A 28 31.55 -13.81 -11.63
C PRO A 28 33.03 -14.06 -12.03
N THR A 29 33.95 -13.21 -11.56
CA THR A 29 35.41 -13.49 -11.56
C THR A 29 36.03 -13.15 -10.20
N ASN A 30 36.84 -14.05 -9.64
CA ASN A 30 37.67 -13.81 -8.46
C ASN A 30 38.99 -14.60 -8.57
N ALA A 31 40.07 -14.01 -8.05
CA ALA A 31 41.43 -14.52 -7.77
C ALA A 31 41.91 -15.90 -8.31
N ASP A 32 43.13 -15.95 -8.86
CA ASP A 32 44.35 -16.44 -8.17
C ASP A 32 45.57 -16.44 -9.15
N GLY A 33 46.78 -16.77 -8.66
CA GLY A 33 47.64 -17.69 -9.42
C GLY A 33 48.98 -17.17 -9.97
N SER A 34 49.89 -16.78 -9.08
CA SER A 34 51.34 -16.67 -9.37
C SER A 34 51.94 -17.95 -10.00
N THR A 35 52.84 -17.83 -11.00
CA THR A 35 54.24 -18.34 -10.92
C THR A 35 55.10 -18.14 -12.19
N ASP A 36 56.19 -17.38 -12.01
CA ASP A 36 57.62 -17.71 -12.25
C ASP A 36 58.21 -18.21 -13.62
N GLN A 37 59.49 -17.84 -13.80
CA GLN A 37 60.55 -18.30 -14.73
C GLN A 37 60.47 -18.02 -16.25
N GLY A 38 61.49 -17.30 -16.73
CA GLY A 38 61.85 -17.15 -18.15
C GLY A 38 63.21 -16.47 -18.31
N ALA A 39 64.29 -17.25 -18.41
CA ALA A 39 65.67 -16.74 -18.38
C ALA A 39 66.30 -16.53 -19.78
N ALA A 40 67.22 -15.56 -19.84
CA ALA A 40 68.28 -15.36 -20.84
C ALA A 40 67.91 -15.15 -22.32
N ALA A 41 68.17 -13.93 -22.80
CA ALA A 41 68.59 -13.66 -24.18
C ALA A 41 69.50 -12.42 -24.23
N ASP A 42 70.74 -12.59 -24.71
CA ASP A 42 71.66 -11.51 -25.08
C ASP A 42 71.62 -11.28 -26.60
N THR A 43 71.39 -10.03 -27.01
CA THR A 43 71.93 -9.45 -28.26
C THR A 43 72.01 -7.92 -28.11
N GLY A 44 73.22 -7.36 -27.98
CA GLY A 44 73.44 -5.91 -27.83
C GLY A 44 73.47 -5.08 -29.14
N LYS A 45 74.29 -3.99 -29.12
CA LYS A 45 74.57 -2.97 -30.18
C LYS A 45 73.60 -1.76 -30.23
N ASP A 46 74.04 -0.54 -30.57
CA ASP A 46 75.38 0.01 -30.92
C ASP A 46 75.42 1.56 -30.74
N SER A 47 76.62 2.15 -30.56
CA SER A 47 76.98 3.59 -30.77
C SER A 47 76.36 4.64 -29.81
N ALA A 48 76.96 5.81 -29.51
CA ALA A 48 78.32 6.41 -29.60
C ALA A 48 78.36 7.58 -28.56
N SER A 49 79.44 8.26 -28.14
CA SER A 49 80.75 8.65 -28.70
C SER A 49 81.76 8.86 -27.54
N ASP A 50 83.07 8.59 -27.62
CA ASP A 50 84.15 9.34 -28.33
C ASP A 50 84.24 10.81 -27.84
N ALA A 51 85.35 11.37 -27.33
CA ALA A 51 86.76 10.92 -27.14
C ALA A 51 87.37 11.59 -25.86
N GLY A 52 88.55 11.26 -25.31
CA GLY A 52 89.58 10.23 -25.61
C GLY A 52 91.00 10.68 -25.14
N ASN A 53 91.95 9.73 -25.00
CA ASN A 53 93.43 9.90 -24.93
C ASN A 53 94.03 10.75 -23.76
N ASP A 54 95.27 10.63 -23.29
CA ASP A 54 96.47 9.76 -23.46
C ASP A 54 97.41 10.06 -22.25
N VAL A 55 98.45 9.33 -21.81
CA VAL A 55 99.07 7.99 -22.02
C VAL A 55 100.02 7.83 -20.79
N ALA A 56 100.10 6.76 -19.99
CA ALA A 56 100.17 5.30 -20.17
C ALA A 56 101.60 4.74 -20.47
N ASN A 57 102.22 4.09 -19.47
CA ASN A 57 103.35 3.13 -19.61
C ASN A 57 104.73 3.73 -20.03
N ASP A 58 105.91 3.10 -19.85
CA ASP A 58 106.25 1.74 -19.37
C ASP A 58 107.73 1.65 -18.87
N THR A 59 108.09 0.52 -18.23
CA THR A 59 109.42 -0.16 -18.14
C THR A 59 110.72 0.62 -17.87
N GLY A 60 111.57 0.09 -16.96
CA GLY A 60 112.92 0.60 -16.75
C GLY A 60 113.87 -0.26 -15.90
N THR A 61 113.84 -1.59 -15.99
CA THR A 61 114.78 -2.47 -15.26
C THR A 61 116.15 -2.59 -15.94
N ASP A 62 117.25 -2.33 -15.24
CA ASP A 62 118.43 -3.21 -15.31
C ASP A 62 119.40 -3.04 -14.11
N ALA A 63 120.32 -4.00 -13.94
CA ALA A 63 121.17 -4.16 -12.76
C ALA A 63 122.52 -3.40 -12.81
N ALA A 64 123.08 -3.08 -11.63
CA ALA A 64 124.35 -3.69 -11.12
C ALA A 64 125.11 -2.82 -10.07
N ALA A 65 125.96 -3.52 -9.30
CA ALA A 65 127.18 -3.05 -8.64
C ALA A 65 127.10 -1.97 -7.52
N ASP A 66 126.98 -2.46 -6.29
CA ASP A 66 127.90 -2.19 -5.17
C ASP A 66 128.61 -0.81 -5.10
N THR A 67 128.12 0.05 -4.20
CA THR A 67 129.00 0.63 -3.17
C THR A 67 128.17 1.11 -1.98
N ALA A 68 128.49 0.65 -0.78
CA ALA A 68 127.79 1.09 0.43
C ALA A 68 128.05 2.59 0.72
N LYS A 69 126.98 3.34 0.96
CA LYS A 69 127.03 4.76 1.38
C LYS A 69 126.00 5.00 2.49
N GLU A 70 126.33 5.92 3.39
CA GLU A 70 125.68 6.07 4.70
C GLU A 70 124.18 6.43 4.59
N ALA A 71 123.36 5.77 5.40
CA ALA A 71 121.92 6.04 5.47
C ALA A 71 121.64 7.34 6.25
N MET A 72 120.74 8.17 5.72
CA MET A 72 120.27 9.39 6.36
C MET A 72 119.16 9.07 7.37
N THR A 73 119.10 9.79 8.49
CA THR A 73 118.10 9.59 9.54
C THR A 73 117.20 10.81 9.70
N CYS A 74 115.90 10.61 9.45
CA CYS A 74 114.90 11.68 9.56
C CYS A 74 114.57 12.06 11.02
N PRO A 75 114.22 13.33 11.29
CA PRO A 75 113.69 13.74 12.58
C PRO A 75 112.36 13.06 12.91
N THR A 76 112.09 12.81 14.19
CA THR A 76 110.84 12.17 14.65
C THR A 76 109.60 12.89 14.12
N GLY A 77 108.76 12.19 13.36
CA GLY A 77 107.55 12.74 12.74
C GLY A 77 107.72 13.24 11.30
N LEU A 78 108.91 13.08 10.72
CA LEU A 78 109.17 13.22 9.29
C LEU A 78 109.74 11.90 8.74
N ALA A 79 109.46 11.60 7.48
CA ALA A 79 110.05 10.48 6.76
C ALA A 79 110.53 10.89 5.35
N ASP A 80 111.56 10.20 4.89
CA ASP A 80 112.04 10.10 3.51
C ASP A 80 111.30 8.90 2.91
N CYS A 81 110.39 9.14 1.97
CA CYS A 81 109.47 8.15 1.42
C CYS A 81 109.73 7.82 -0.05
N ASP A 82 110.34 8.74 -0.83
CA ASP A 82 110.82 8.39 -2.18
C ASP A 82 112.24 7.78 -2.18
N GLY A 83 112.98 7.89 -1.08
CA GLY A 83 114.29 7.27 -0.89
C GLY A 83 115.46 8.05 -1.50
N ASP A 84 115.27 9.32 -1.93
CA ASP A 84 116.37 10.16 -2.37
C ASP A 84 116.88 11.11 -1.25
N PRO A 85 117.99 10.77 -0.55
CA PRO A 85 118.56 11.60 0.53
C PRO A 85 119.13 12.96 0.07
N LYS A 86 118.84 13.41 -1.17
CA LYS A 86 119.06 14.78 -1.65
C LYS A 86 117.87 15.72 -1.42
N ASN A 87 116.63 15.24 -1.29
CA ASN A 87 115.44 16.10 -1.15
C ASN A 87 115.11 16.41 0.33
N GLY A 88 115.33 15.46 1.26
CA GLY A 88 115.27 15.66 2.70
C GLY A 88 114.49 14.57 3.43
N CYS A 89 113.39 14.99 4.07
CA CYS A 89 112.40 14.15 4.75
C CYS A 89 111.05 14.88 4.56
N GLU A 90 110.37 14.56 3.48
CA GLU A 90 109.31 15.35 2.85
C GLU A 90 107.90 15.02 3.35
N ALA A 91 107.69 13.84 3.94
CA ALA A 91 106.41 13.43 4.50
C ALA A 91 106.29 13.77 6.00
N ASP A 92 105.38 14.68 6.38
CA ASP A 92 104.96 14.86 7.79
C ASP A 92 104.11 13.66 8.22
N THR A 93 104.75 12.64 8.80
CA THR A 93 104.06 11.43 9.28
C THR A 93 103.21 11.67 10.53
N THR A 94 103.16 12.91 11.04
CA THR A 94 102.27 13.29 12.15
C THR A 94 100.97 13.97 11.71
N LYS A 95 100.88 14.45 10.46
CA LYS A 95 99.73 15.22 9.93
C LYS A 95 99.34 14.92 8.48
N SER A 96 100.21 14.32 7.67
CA SER A 96 99.87 13.99 6.29
C SER A 96 98.85 12.86 6.26
N ILE A 97 97.70 13.11 5.63
CA ILE A 97 96.65 12.10 5.43
C ILE A 97 97.18 10.96 4.55
N ALA A 98 98.12 11.22 3.62
CA ALA A 98 98.66 10.21 2.70
C ALA A 98 99.84 9.38 3.26
N HIS A 99 100.46 9.81 4.37
CA HIS A 99 101.64 9.15 4.96
C HIS A 99 101.52 9.10 6.49
N CYS A 100 100.34 8.77 7.02
CA CYS A 100 100.07 8.92 8.45
C CYS A 100 100.75 7.82 9.25
N GLY A 101 101.62 8.19 10.19
CA GLY A 101 102.44 7.28 11.01
C GLY A 101 103.66 6.72 10.28
N GLN A 102 103.53 6.39 8.99
CA GLN A 102 104.59 5.89 8.11
C GLN A 102 104.33 6.26 6.65
N CYS A 103 105.34 6.12 5.78
CA CYS A 103 105.21 6.34 4.34
C CYS A 103 104.06 5.54 3.73
N ASP A 104 103.34 6.18 2.81
CA ASP A 104 102.28 5.64 1.95
C ASP A 104 101.10 4.99 2.69
N ASN A 105 101.04 5.17 4.01
CA ASN A 105 99.91 4.80 4.84
C ASN A 105 98.84 5.90 4.78
N ALA A 106 98.11 5.90 3.67
CA ALA A 106 96.99 6.80 3.46
C ALA A 106 95.82 6.45 4.39
N CYS A 107 95.28 7.46 5.06
CA CYS A 107 94.01 7.34 5.79
C CYS A 107 92.87 7.57 4.80
N GLU A 108 92.19 6.50 4.38
CA GLU A 108 91.02 6.56 3.51
C GLU A 108 89.75 6.66 4.36
N ALA A 109 88.78 7.49 3.93
CA ALA A 109 87.46 7.59 4.55
C ALA A 109 86.41 6.96 3.63
N GLY A 110 85.43 6.28 4.21
CA GLY A 110 84.25 5.85 3.48
C GLY A 110 83.28 7.01 3.20
N SER A 111 82.14 6.70 2.56
CA SER A 111 81.07 7.66 2.28
C SER A 111 80.65 8.43 3.53
N HIS A 112 80.55 9.76 3.44
CA HIS A 112 80.23 10.69 4.55
C HIS A 112 81.16 10.61 5.80
N GLY A 113 82.26 9.87 5.70
CA GLY A 113 83.37 9.92 6.65
C GLY A 113 84.31 11.09 6.33
N THR A 114 84.78 11.77 7.37
CA THR A 114 85.89 12.73 7.29
C THR A 114 87.11 12.17 8.02
N VAL A 115 88.31 12.46 7.52
CA VAL A 115 89.55 11.86 8.02
C VAL A 115 90.66 12.88 8.22
N ALA A 116 91.41 12.70 9.31
CA ALA A 116 92.58 13.50 9.64
C ALA A 116 93.68 12.64 10.26
N CYS A 117 94.94 12.95 9.95
CA CYS A 117 96.08 12.41 10.68
C CYS A 117 96.40 13.30 11.89
N ASP A 118 96.37 12.75 13.11
CA ASP A 118 96.81 13.44 14.34
C ASP A 118 97.86 12.60 15.06
N LYS A 119 99.11 13.10 15.10
CA LYS A 119 100.27 12.45 15.74
C LYS A 119 100.62 11.08 15.17
N GLY A 120 100.31 10.85 13.89
CA GLY A 120 100.61 9.60 13.19
C GLY A 120 99.61 8.48 13.41
N ALA A 121 98.40 8.81 13.89
CA ALA A 121 97.24 7.94 13.84
C ALA A 121 96.16 8.58 12.96
N CYS A 122 95.56 7.76 12.08
CA CYS A 122 94.35 8.14 11.36
C CYS A 122 93.20 8.30 12.36
N LYS A 123 92.42 9.37 12.19
CA LYS A 123 91.18 9.63 12.94
C LYS A 123 90.05 9.86 11.97
N TYR A 124 88.95 9.16 12.23
CA TYR A 124 87.71 9.23 11.45
C TYR A 124 86.64 9.94 12.28
N ALA A 125 85.79 10.71 11.62
CA ALA A 125 84.61 11.35 12.20
C ALA A 125 83.62 11.66 11.09
N CYS A 126 82.33 11.48 11.32
CA CYS A 126 81.30 11.68 10.29
C CYS A 126 81.07 13.16 9.93
N GLU A 127 80.55 13.40 8.74
CA GLU A 127 79.92 14.67 8.38
C GLU A 127 78.71 14.97 9.30
N LEU A 128 78.38 16.25 9.49
CA LEU A 128 77.27 16.64 10.37
C LEU A 128 75.95 16.12 9.82
N GLY A 129 75.28 15.26 10.59
CA GLY A 129 74.04 14.59 10.20
C GLY A 129 74.21 13.16 9.68
N TRP A 130 75.43 12.61 9.76
CA TRP A 130 75.71 11.21 9.46
C TRP A 130 76.30 10.51 10.68
N GLU A 131 76.01 9.24 10.86
CA GLU A 131 76.66 8.37 11.86
C GLU A 131 77.13 7.06 11.22
N ASP A 132 78.18 6.48 11.82
CA ASP A 132 78.71 5.14 11.58
C ASP A 132 77.97 4.20 12.55
N CYS A 133 77.01 3.43 12.04
CA CYS A 133 76.07 2.67 12.88
C CYS A 133 76.41 1.19 13.01
N ASP A 134 77.18 0.61 12.09
CA ASP A 134 77.67 -0.77 12.18
C ASP A 134 79.10 -0.90 12.76
N LEU A 135 79.82 0.22 12.90
CA LEU A 135 81.22 0.30 13.40
C LEU A 135 82.20 -0.55 12.58
N SER A 136 81.96 -0.65 11.27
CA SER A 136 82.77 -1.43 10.35
C SER A 136 84.14 -0.79 10.07
N ALA A 137 85.02 -1.62 9.50
CA ALA A 137 86.42 -1.27 9.23
C ALA A 137 86.63 -0.47 7.93
N ASP A 138 85.57 -0.05 7.22
CA ASP A 138 85.69 0.83 6.05
C ASP A 138 85.53 2.32 6.39
N HIS A 139 85.08 2.63 7.60
CA HIS A 139 84.95 4.00 8.13
C HIS A 139 84.07 4.91 7.24
N SER A 140 83.05 4.33 6.62
CA SER A 140 81.88 5.08 6.14
C SER A 140 80.97 5.48 7.32
N CYS A 141 80.15 6.49 7.07
CA CYS A 141 79.06 6.89 7.94
C CYS A 141 77.79 6.73 7.11
N GLU A 142 77.19 5.54 7.19
CA GLU A 142 76.25 5.01 6.21
C GLU A 142 74.80 5.49 6.40
N VAL A 143 74.52 6.16 7.53
CA VAL A 143 73.18 6.53 7.98
C VAL A 143 72.98 8.04 8.09
N ASP A 144 71.98 8.57 7.37
CA ASP A 144 71.52 9.98 7.47
C ASP A 144 70.60 10.15 8.69
N THR A 145 71.15 10.68 9.79
CA THR A 145 70.39 10.92 11.04
C THR A 145 69.52 12.19 11.00
N MET A 146 69.52 12.91 9.87
CA MET A 146 68.77 14.16 9.66
C MET A 146 67.49 13.98 8.85
N THR A 147 67.39 12.93 8.02
CA THR A 147 66.21 12.65 7.19
C THR A 147 65.68 11.20 7.24
N ASP A 148 66.44 10.22 7.73
CA ASP A 148 65.92 8.84 7.89
C ASP A 148 65.00 8.71 9.11
N THR A 149 63.77 8.22 8.90
CA THR A 149 62.81 7.92 9.98
C THR A 149 63.19 6.71 10.82
N ALA A 150 64.10 5.84 10.37
CA ALA A 150 64.58 4.70 11.14
C ALA A 150 65.77 5.03 12.07
N ASN A 151 66.45 6.15 11.84
CA ASN A 151 67.70 6.52 12.51
C ASN A 151 67.77 8.02 12.87
N CYS A 152 66.61 8.65 13.08
CA CYS A 152 66.53 10.09 13.27
C CYS A 152 67.23 10.52 14.57
N THR A 153 67.97 11.63 14.56
CA THR A 153 68.86 12.06 15.66
C THR A 153 70.10 11.17 15.86
N THR A 154 69.96 9.84 15.85
CA THR A 154 71.05 8.87 16.04
C THR A 154 70.68 7.45 15.59
N CYS A 155 71.68 6.60 15.34
CA CYS A 155 71.55 5.18 15.00
C CYS A 155 70.44 4.43 15.77
N GLY A 156 69.50 3.83 15.03
CA GLY A 156 68.41 3.00 15.56
C GLY A 156 67.30 3.74 16.29
N ASN A 157 67.32 5.08 16.38
CA ASN A 157 66.24 5.87 16.95
C ASN A 157 65.11 6.06 15.92
N VAL A 158 64.31 5.01 15.76
CA VAL A 158 63.12 4.99 14.90
C VAL A 158 62.08 5.98 15.43
N CYS A 159 61.57 6.86 14.57
CA CYS A 159 60.54 7.82 14.96
C CYS A 159 59.23 7.13 15.38
N PRO A 160 58.61 7.53 16.51
CA PRO A 160 57.39 6.89 17.00
C PRO A 160 56.20 7.17 16.07
N GLY A 161 55.49 6.11 15.69
CA GLY A 161 54.28 6.16 14.88
C GLY A 161 53.53 4.84 14.88
N GLY A 162 52.30 4.85 14.39
CA GLY A 162 51.41 3.71 14.34
C GLY A 162 50.30 3.91 13.31
N ASP A 163 49.15 3.27 13.49
CA ASP A 163 48.06 3.35 12.52
C ASP A 163 47.53 4.80 12.40
N HIS A 164 47.23 5.21 11.16
CA HIS A 164 46.73 6.55 10.81
C HIS A 164 47.60 7.74 11.25
N SER A 165 48.91 7.52 11.45
CA SER A 165 49.90 8.59 11.63
C SER A 165 50.86 8.71 10.45
N THR A 166 51.32 9.94 10.22
CA THR A 166 52.41 10.28 9.30
C THR A 166 53.61 10.74 10.13
N VAL A 167 54.76 10.13 9.86
CA VAL A 167 56.03 10.39 10.57
C VAL A 167 57.12 10.78 9.59
N GLY A 168 58.05 11.62 10.04
CA GLY A 168 59.17 12.10 9.22
C GLY A 168 60.32 12.61 10.09
N CYS A 169 61.57 12.31 9.73
CA CYS A 169 62.72 12.97 10.33
C CYS A 169 62.97 14.30 9.60
N VAL A 170 63.04 15.40 10.34
CA VAL A 170 63.24 16.74 9.75
C VAL A 170 64.30 17.49 10.53
N GLY A 171 65.53 17.51 10.01
CA GLY A 171 66.64 18.23 10.64
C GLY A 171 67.17 17.54 11.91
N GLY A 172 66.99 16.22 12.00
CA GLY A 172 67.41 15.42 13.16
C GLY A 172 66.39 15.36 14.29
N GLU A 173 65.18 15.90 14.12
CA GLU A 173 64.06 15.74 15.04
C GLU A 173 62.92 14.94 14.40
N CYS A 174 62.30 14.03 15.16
CA CYS A 174 61.13 13.27 14.72
C CYS A 174 59.88 14.14 14.72
N SER A 175 59.23 14.24 13.56
CA SER A 175 57.92 14.85 13.38
C SER A 175 56.82 13.78 13.30
N PHE A 176 55.64 14.12 13.83
CA PHE A 176 54.47 13.26 13.94
C PHE A 176 53.20 14.08 13.66
N ALA A 177 52.31 13.59 12.79
CA ALA A 177 51.00 14.18 12.53
C ALA A 177 49.97 13.12 12.14
N CYS A 178 48.73 13.23 12.62
CA CYS A 178 47.64 12.32 12.23
C CYS A 178 47.19 12.52 10.78
N GLU A 179 46.71 11.45 10.15
CA GLU A 179 45.95 11.53 8.91
C GLU A 179 44.67 12.38 9.09
N THR A 180 44.22 13.02 8.00
CA THR A 180 43.01 13.87 8.07
C THR A 180 41.78 13.06 8.44
N GLY A 181 41.19 13.37 9.59
CA GLY A 181 40.05 12.66 10.15
C GLY A 181 40.41 11.81 11.38
N TRP A 182 41.68 11.53 11.64
CA TRP A 182 42.13 10.75 12.79
C TRP A 182 42.72 11.61 13.89
N GLY A 183 42.62 11.13 15.13
CA GLY A 183 43.16 11.79 16.31
C GLY A 183 43.84 10.81 17.25
N ASN A 184 45.06 11.15 17.66
CA ASN A 184 45.72 10.58 18.82
C ASN A 184 45.02 11.12 20.08
N CYS A 185 44.30 10.26 20.79
CA CYS A 185 43.37 10.71 21.85
C CYS A 185 43.72 10.23 23.26
N ASP A 186 44.73 9.36 23.42
CA ASP A 186 45.33 9.03 24.72
C ASP A 186 46.62 9.82 25.00
N GLY A 187 47.28 10.33 23.96
CA GLY A 187 48.52 11.11 24.03
C GLY A 187 49.80 10.32 23.70
N ASP A 188 49.70 9.04 23.32
CA ASP A 188 50.86 8.17 23.07
C ASP A 188 51.14 8.02 21.57
N GLN A 189 52.26 8.57 21.11
CA GLN A 189 52.64 8.57 19.69
C GLN A 189 53.07 7.18 19.16
N THR A 190 53.23 6.18 20.04
CA THR A 190 53.72 4.84 19.67
C THR A 190 52.63 3.88 19.17
N ASN A 191 51.36 4.20 19.39
CA ASN A 191 50.20 3.48 18.82
C ASN A 191 49.55 4.18 17.60
N GLY A 192 49.82 5.48 17.38
CA GLY A 192 49.43 6.20 16.18
C GLY A 192 48.34 7.24 16.44
N CYS A 193 47.24 7.18 15.69
CA CYS A 193 46.07 8.05 15.85
C CYS A 193 44.80 7.19 15.82
N GLU A 194 44.35 6.77 16.99
CA GLU A 194 43.48 5.59 17.19
C GLU A 194 42.01 5.85 16.87
N VAL A 195 41.61 7.12 16.82
CA VAL A 195 40.20 7.51 16.85
C VAL A 195 39.79 8.24 15.57
N ASP A 196 38.88 7.65 14.83
CA ASP A 196 38.21 8.28 13.69
C ASP A 196 37.29 9.41 14.19
N THR A 197 37.79 10.63 14.15
CA THR A 197 37.04 11.85 14.50
C THR A 197 35.96 12.20 13.47
N THR A 198 35.86 11.50 12.34
CA THR A 198 34.82 11.74 11.33
C THR A 198 33.50 11.04 11.64
N THR A 199 33.52 9.93 12.40
CA THR A 199 32.33 9.16 12.83
C THR A 199 32.23 8.86 14.33
N THR A 200 33.31 8.98 15.11
CA THR A 200 33.28 8.64 16.55
C THR A 200 32.49 9.67 17.36
N LEU A 201 31.33 9.24 17.89
CA LEU A 201 30.39 10.08 18.64
C LEU A 201 30.99 10.80 19.86
N SER A 202 32.03 10.23 20.48
CA SER A 202 32.74 10.78 21.65
C SER A 202 33.96 11.65 21.32
N ALA A 203 34.30 11.81 20.04
CA ALA A 203 35.51 12.50 19.57
C ALA A 203 35.28 13.20 18.22
N CYS A 204 34.08 13.74 17.99
CA CYS A 204 33.66 14.24 16.70
C CYS A 204 34.39 15.53 16.33
N GLY A 205 35.20 15.49 15.27
CA GLY A 205 36.07 16.57 14.80
C GLY A 205 37.29 16.87 15.68
N THR A 206 37.33 16.40 16.93
CA THR A 206 38.52 16.43 17.79
C THR A 206 38.36 15.49 18.99
N CYS A 207 39.47 14.98 19.51
CA CYS A 207 39.51 14.14 20.72
C CYS A 207 38.70 14.73 21.87
N GLY A 208 37.86 13.90 22.51
CA GLY A 208 37.00 14.27 23.63
C GLY A 208 35.77 15.11 23.29
N HIS A 209 35.56 15.52 22.04
CA HIS A 209 34.35 16.24 21.64
C HIS A 209 33.17 15.30 21.44
N ALA A 210 32.47 15.00 22.54
CA ALA A 210 31.26 14.19 22.51
C ALA A 210 30.04 14.99 22.03
N CYS A 211 29.31 14.45 21.05
CA CYS A 211 28.11 15.10 20.53
C CYS A 211 26.98 15.15 21.57
N SER A 212 26.41 16.34 21.78
CA SER A 212 25.35 16.59 22.75
C SER A 212 24.04 15.88 22.40
N THR A 213 23.45 15.16 23.36
CA THR A 213 22.10 14.60 23.25
C THR A 213 21.03 15.69 23.34
N ALA A 214 20.21 15.86 22.31
CA ALA A 214 18.99 16.68 22.37
C ALA A 214 17.78 15.86 22.86
N ALA A 215 16.71 16.52 23.31
CA ALA A 215 15.54 15.82 23.84
C ALA A 215 14.87 14.94 22.78
N ASN A 216 14.60 13.67 23.11
CA ASN A 216 14.00 12.66 22.22
C ASN A 216 14.69 12.51 20.84
N ALA A 217 15.98 12.80 20.76
CA ALA A 217 16.79 12.64 19.56
C ALA A 217 17.93 11.63 19.78
N THR A 218 18.38 11.00 18.69
CA THR A 218 19.59 10.18 18.65
C THR A 218 20.71 10.99 17.99
N PRO A 219 21.81 11.31 18.69
CA PRO A 219 22.93 12.04 18.11
C PRO A 219 23.79 11.16 17.20
N TYR A 220 24.45 11.78 16.23
CA TYR A 220 25.44 11.17 15.34
C TYR A 220 26.64 12.10 15.15
N CYS A 221 27.78 11.51 14.79
CA CYS A 221 28.89 12.23 14.18
C CYS A 221 28.95 11.84 12.71
N GLN A 222 29.01 12.82 11.80
CA GLN A 222 29.21 12.58 10.38
C GLN A 222 30.10 13.67 9.80
N SER A 223 31.16 13.28 9.10
CA SER A 223 32.12 14.21 8.48
C SER A 223 32.65 15.24 9.48
N SER A 224 33.05 14.75 10.66
CA SER A 224 33.59 15.55 11.78
C SER A 224 32.64 16.62 12.33
N THR A 225 31.34 16.51 12.04
CA THR A 225 30.29 17.41 12.52
C THR A 225 29.28 16.64 13.35
N CYS A 226 28.95 17.14 14.54
CA CYS A 226 27.87 16.60 15.36
C CYS A 226 26.51 17.00 14.80
N GLY A 227 25.61 16.03 14.70
CA GLY A 227 24.19 16.23 14.40
C GLY A 227 23.32 15.29 15.22
N TRP A 228 22.02 15.31 14.98
CA TRP A 228 21.08 14.35 15.56
C TRP A 228 19.88 14.12 14.63
N THR A 229 19.13 13.04 14.88
CA THR A 229 17.83 12.76 14.25
C THR A 229 16.78 12.53 15.32
N CYS A 230 15.52 12.90 15.08
CA CYS A 230 14.44 12.58 16.01
C CYS A 230 14.26 11.06 16.15
N ASN A 231 13.94 10.63 17.38
CA ASN A 231 13.54 9.26 17.64
C ASN A 231 12.17 8.99 17.01
N SER A 232 11.92 7.74 16.58
CA SER A 232 10.65 7.35 15.97
C SER A 232 9.46 7.77 16.84
N GLY A 233 8.55 8.55 16.26
CA GLY A 233 7.38 9.09 16.95
C GLY A 233 7.54 10.52 17.47
N TRP A 234 8.71 11.14 17.36
CA TRP A 234 8.94 12.54 17.74
C TRP A 234 9.26 13.41 16.53
N GLY A 235 8.87 14.68 16.58
CA GLY A 235 9.22 15.68 15.60
C GLY A 235 9.76 16.95 16.25
N ASN A 236 10.81 17.51 15.66
CA ASN A 236 11.14 18.91 15.83
C ASN A 236 10.21 19.72 14.91
N CYS A 237 9.44 20.64 15.49
CA CYS A 237 8.35 21.32 14.80
C CYS A 237 8.45 22.86 14.81
N ASP A 238 9.42 23.43 15.53
CA ASP A 238 9.78 24.86 15.46
C ASP A 238 11.08 25.10 14.67
N ASN A 239 11.87 24.05 14.41
CA ASN A 239 13.19 24.02 13.80
C ASN A 239 14.31 24.65 14.66
N ASP A 240 14.13 24.70 15.99
CA ASP A 240 15.20 25.09 16.91
C ASP A 240 16.10 23.86 17.19
N PRO A 241 17.41 23.90 16.93
CA PRO A 241 18.30 22.77 17.24
C PRO A 241 18.61 22.60 18.74
N ALA A 242 18.21 23.55 19.60
CA ALA A 242 18.62 23.61 21.01
C ALA A 242 17.65 22.91 22.00
N ASN A 243 16.40 22.66 21.63
CA ASN A 243 15.41 21.92 22.43
C ASN A 243 15.41 20.42 22.08
N GLY A 244 15.38 20.07 20.79
CA GLY A 244 15.54 18.69 20.30
C GLY A 244 14.39 18.24 19.41
N CYS A 245 13.56 17.32 19.90
CA CYS A 245 12.36 16.83 19.23
C CYS A 245 11.22 16.76 20.26
N GLU A 246 10.38 17.79 20.29
CA GLU A 246 9.57 18.16 21.46
C GLU A 246 8.12 17.70 21.36
N LEU A 247 7.64 17.39 20.14
CA LEU A 247 6.25 17.00 19.93
C LEU A 247 6.13 15.50 19.60
N ASP A 248 5.38 14.79 20.45
CA ASP A 248 4.97 13.40 20.25
C ASP A 248 3.93 13.31 19.10
N THR A 249 4.37 12.79 17.96
CA THR A 249 3.53 12.60 16.76
C THR A 249 2.66 11.34 16.82
N THR A 250 2.81 10.51 17.85
CA THR A 250 2.09 9.24 18.02
C THR A 250 0.81 9.36 18.83
N THR A 251 0.74 10.33 19.77
CA THR A 251 -0.45 10.62 20.60
C THR A 251 -0.92 12.07 20.59
N SER A 252 -0.14 13.05 20.09
CA SER A 252 -0.60 14.44 20.03
C SER A 252 -1.66 14.64 18.95
N VAL A 253 -2.88 14.97 19.38
CA VAL A 253 -4.00 15.38 18.52
C VAL A 253 -3.66 16.57 17.61
N GLY A 254 -2.66 17.39 17.97
CA GLY A 254 -2.20 18.53 17.16
C GLY A 254 -1.08 18.23 16.15
N ASN A 255 -0.46 17.04 16.22
CA ASN A 255 0.74 16.69 15.44
C ASN A 255 0.71 15.22 14.99
N CYS A 256 -0.46 14.67 14.73
CA CYS A 256 -0.65 13.23 14.57
C CYS A 256 -0.08 12.74 13.25
N GLY A 257 0.99 11.95 13.31
CA GLY A 257 1.77 11.54 12.13
C GLY A 257 2.77 12.59 11.61
N GLY A 258 2.87 13.77 12.25
CA GLY A 258 3.80 14.82 11.85
C GLY A 258 3.46 16.21 12.36
N CYS A 259 4.44 17.11 12.36
CA CYS A 259 4.30 18.49 12.82
C CYS A 259 3.12 19.21 12.18
N GLY A 260 2.23 19.77 13.01
CA GLY A 260 1.04 20.51 12.56
C GLY A 260 -0.07 19.67 11.92
N LEU A 261 0.06 18.35 11.85
CA LEU A 261 -1.00 17.45 11.38
C LEU A 261 -2.07 17.27 12.47
N ALA A 262 -2.85 18.32 12.71
CA ALA A 262 -3.94 18.31 13.67
C ALA A 262 -5.12 17.46 13.16
N CYS A 263 -5.69 16.64 14.05
CA CYS A 263 -6.90 15.87 13.76
C CYS A 263 -8.15 16.76 13.78
N GLY A 264 -9.17 16.39 13.00
CA GLY A 264 -10.39 17.18 12.85
C GLY A 264 -11.16 17.34 14.16
N THR A 265 -11.61 18.57 14.43
CA THR A 265 -12.43 18.89 15.62
C THR A 265 -13.88 19.18 15.28
N ALA A 266 -14.26 19.15 13.99
CA ALA A 266 -15.62 19.41 13.55
C ALA A 266 -16.57 18.32 14.06
N ASN A 267 -17.50 18.70 14.94
CA ASN A 267 -18.60 17.89 15.47
C ASN A 267 -18.20 16.54 16.10
N GLY A 268 -16.94 16.35 16.49
CA GLY A 268 -16.42 15.10 17.03
C GLY A 268 -15.29 15.31 18.02
N THR A 269 -15.01 14.27 18.82
CA THR A 269 -13.84 14.21 19.71
C THR A 269 -12.72 13.49 18.98
N PRO A 270 -11.65 14.17 18.54
CA PRO A 270 -10.50 13.52 17.95
C PRO A 270 -9.62 12.82 18.99
N SER A 271 -8.90 11.80 18.53
CA SER A 271 -7.76 11.18 19.21
C SER A 271 -6.66 10.91 18.19
N CYS A 272 -5.42 10.80 18.67
CA CYS A 272 -4.30 10.29 17.88
C CYS A 272 -3.86 8.96 18.48
N VAL A 273 -3.78 7.92 17.66
CA VAL A 273 -3.39 6.57 18.09
C VAL A 273 -2.41 6.00 17.07
N ALA A 274 -1.21 5.63 17.54
CA ALA A 274 -0.14 5.10 16.68
C ALA A 274 0.16 5.99 15.45
N SER A 275 0.14 7.31 15.65
CA SER A 275 0.36 8.33 14.61
C SER A 275 -0.73 8.41 13.54
N GLN A 276 -1.93 7.90 13.83
CA GLN A 276 -3.12 8.02 12.97
C GLN A 276 -4.23 8.76 13.71
N CYS A 277 -4.81 9.78 13.04
CA CYS A 277 -5.99 10.46 13.54
C CYS A 277 -7.19 9.49 13.55
N GLN A 278 -7.95 9.52 14.63
CA GLN A 278 -9.27 8.92 14.76
C GLN A 278 -10.23 10.00 15.27
N ILE A 279 -11.52 9.87 14.97
CA ILE A 279 -12.55 10.78 15.49
C ILE A 279 -13.79 10.00 15.93
N GLN A 280 -14.33 10.37 17.09
CA GLN A 280 -15.63 9.92 17.55
C GLN A 280 -16.64 11.05 17.34
N CYS A 281 -17.55 10.89 16.36
CA CYS A 281 -18.56 11.89 16.04
C CYS A 281 -19.59 12.06 17.17
N THR A 282 -20.13 13.27 17.28
CA THR A 282 -21.04 13.69 18.37
C THR A 282 -22.48 13.74 17.90
N GLY A 283 -23.37 13.08 18.63
CA GLY A 283 -24.81 13.14 18.39
C GLY A 283 -25.23 12.41 17.11
N ALA A 284 -25.49 13.16 16.05
CA ALA A 284 -25.94 12.65 14.75
C ALA A 284 -25.09 13.16 13.57
N PHE A 285 -23.90 13.70 13.85
CA PHE A 285 -22.88 13.89 12.82
C PHE A 285 -22.15 12.58 12.53
N ASP A 286 -21.63 12.45 11.32
CA ASP A 286 -20.82 11.31 10.87
C ASP A 286 -19.69 11.80 9.96
N ASN A 287 -18.69 10.95 9.72
CA ASN A 287 -17.57 11.21 8.80
C ASN A 287 -17.83 10.46 7.49
N CYS A 288 -18.40 11.14 6.49
CA CYS A 288 -18.92 10.49 5.30
C CYS A 288 -17.96 10.47 4.10
N ASP A 289 -16.84 11.20 4.14
CA ASP A 289 -15.74 11.06 3.17
C ASP A 289 -14.57 10.19 3.69
N GLY A 290 -14.54 9.90 4.99
CA GLY A 290 -13.54 9.07 5.67
C GLY A 290 -12.29 9.84 6.14
N LEU A 291 -12.25 11.17 6.01
CA LEU A 291 -11.06 11.98 6.24
C LEU A 291 -11.03 12.56 7.66
N ASN A 292 -10.58 11.75 8.62
CA ASN A 292 -10.39 12.16 10.04
C ASN A 292 -9.71 13.53 10.29
N PRO A 293 -8.88 14.12 9.39
CA PRO A 293 -8.42 15.51 9.51
C PRO A 293 -9.48 16.61 9.33
N ASN A 294 -10.58 16.39 8.59
CA ASN A 294 -11.64 17.41 8.43
C ASN A 294 -12.73 17.29 9.53
N GLY A 295 -13.02 16.07 10.00
CA GLY A 295 -13.79 15.80 11.21
C GLY A 295 -15.01 14.90 10.97
N CYS A 296 -16.17 15.34 11.43
CA CYS A 296 -17.48 14.75 11.15
C CYS A 296 -18.34 15.83 10.48
N GLU A 297 -18.24 15.92 9.17
CA GLU A 297 -18.72 17.02 8.34
C GLU A 297 -20.21 16.97 8.01
N SER A 298 -20.82 15.78 8.06
CA SER A 298 -22.20 15.54 7.63
C SER A 298 -23.18 15.43 8.80
N ASP A 299 -24.17 16.33 8.89
CA ASP A 299 -25.32 16.19 9.81
C ASP A 299 -26.35 15.21 9.22
N LEU A 300 -26.38 13.99 9.75
CA LEU A 300 -27.31 12.96 9.29
C LEU A 300 -28.79 13.33 9.53
N LEU A 301 -29.13 14.37 10.31
CA LEU A 301 -30.51 14.77 10.54
C LEU A 301 -31.08 15.73 9.47
N THR A 302 -30.22 16.49 8.79
CA THR A 302 -30.64 17.55 7.85
C THR A 302 -29.95 17.53 6.49
N ASP A 303 -28.80 16.87 6.34
CA ASP A 303 -28.16 16.72 5.02
C ASP A 303 -28.99 15.80 4.11
N ALA A 304 -29.33 16.33 2.93
CA ALA A 304 -30.06 15.60 1.90
C ALA A 304 -29.20 14.60 1.12
N LEU A 305 -27.87 14.63 1.25
CA LEU A 305 -26.94 13.69 0.61
C LEU A 305 -26.52 12.51 1.52
N ASN A 306 -26.66 12.68 2.84
CA ASN A 306 -26.25 11.72 3.87
C ASN A 306 -27.38 11.45 4.89
N CYS A 307 -28.64 11.42 4.44
CA CYS A 307 -29.79 11.50 5.34
C CYS A 307 -29.97 10.24 6.22
N GLY A 308 -29.63 10.31 7.50
CA GLY A 308 -29.73 9.21 8.47
C GLY A 308 -28.63 8.13 8.35
N TRP A 309 -27.78 8.21 7.32
CA TRP A 309 -26.51 7.50 7.16
C TRP A 309 -25.75 8.02 5.93
N CYS A 310 -24.42 7.93 5.95
CA CYS A 310 -23.57 8.37 4.85
C CYS A 310 -23.95 7.76 3.49
N GLY A 311 -23.95 8.60 2.44
CA GLY A 311 -24.31 8.26 1.07
C GLY A 311 -25.81 8.12 0.78
N HIS A 312 -26.69 8.30 1.77
CA HIS A 312 -28.15 8.26 1.55
C HIS A 312 -28.69 9.58 0.97
N ASP A 313 -28.46 9.77 -0.32
CA ASP A 313 -28.97 10.89 -1.09
C ASP A 313 -30.47 10.75 -1.36
N CYS A 314 -31.24 11.70 -0.82
CA CYS A 314 -32.69 11.82 -0.94
C CYS A 314 -33.21 12.13 -2.36
N LYS A 315 -32.33 12.26 -3.37
CA LYS A 315 -32.65 12.48 -4.79
C LYS A 315 -33.62 13.65 -5.02
N GLY A 316 -33.38 14.75 -4.31
CA GLY A 316 -34.14 16.00 -4.42
C GLY A 316 -35.33 16.15 -3.47
N SER A 317 -35.60 15.20 -2.57
CA SER A 317 -36.49 15.46 -1.41
C SER A 317 -35.69 15.98 -0.21
N THR A 318 -36.35 16.65 0.73
CA THR A 318 -35.76 17.11 2.00
C THR A 318 -35.41 15.96 2.92
N CYS A 319 -34.24 16.00 3.58
CA CYS A 319 -34.00 15.25 4.80
C CYS A 319 -34.66 15.96 5.98
N THR A 320 -35.26 15.22 6.92
CA THR A 320 -35.81 15.79 8.15
C THR A 320 -35.76 14.73 9.25
N GLY A 321 -34.95 14.94 10.29
CA GLY A 321 -34.80 14.00 11.40
C GLY A 321 -34.16 12.67 10.98
N GLY A 322 -33.30 12.69 9.95
CA GLY A 322 -32.65 11.49 9.42
C GLY A 322 -33.55 10.58 8.58
N MET A 323 -34.66 11.12 8.08
CA MET A 323 -35.52 10.47 7.10
C MET A 323 -35.72 11.38 5.88
N CYS A 324 -35.58 10.82 4.67
CA CYS A 324 -35.99 11.51 3.46
C CYS A 324 -37.51 11.70 3.47
N THR A 325 -37.99 12.83 2.94
CA THR A 325 -39.42 13.15 2.95
C THR A 325 -40.13 12.47 1.76
N PRO A 326 -41.19 11.67 1.98
CA PRO A 326 -41.98 11.09 0.89
C PRO A 326 -42.50 12.15 -0.10
N VAL A 327 -42.23 11.95 -1.39
CA VAL A 327 -42.68 12.86 -2.45
C VAL A 327 -43.97 12.31 -3.07
N LYS A 328 -45.01 13.13 -3.11
CA LYS A 328 -46.27 12.76 -3.78
C LYS A 328 -46.06 12.67 -5.30
N VAL A 329 -46.41 11.53 -5.88
CA VAL A 329 -46.41 11.30 -7.33
C VAL A 329 -47.72 11.80 -7.93
N ALA A 330 -48.86 11.37 -7.37
CA ALA A 330 -50.21 11.66 -7.86
C ALA A 330 -51.28 11.41 -6.79
N ASP A 331 -52.45 12.03 -6.94
CA ASP A 331 -53.69 11.63 -6.26
C ASP A 331 -54.65 10.94 -7.25
N TYR A 332 -55.55 10.10 -6.76
CA TYR A 332 -56.50 9.35 -7.57
C TYR A 332 -57.84 9.09 -6.86
N ALA A 333 -58.90 8.91 -7.64
CA ALA A 333 -60.28 8.90 -7.15
C ALA A 333 -60.84 7.51 -6.79
N TYR A 334 -60.18 6.42 -7.18
CA TYR A 334 -60.71 5.05 -7.02
C TYR A 334 -59.70 4.11 -6.36
N VAL A 335 -60.21 3.06 -5.71
CA VAL A 335 -59.39 2.10 -4.96
C VAL A 335 -58.50 1.30 -5.93
N VAL A 336 -57.19 1.42 -5.76
CA VAL A 336 -56.20 0.61 -6.49
C VAL A 336 -56.31 -0.85 -6.03
N THR A 337 -56.27 -1.79 -6.97
CA THR A 337 -56.40 -3.23 -6.72
C THR A 337 -55.09 -4.00 -6.90
N ALA A 338 -54.19 -3.52 -7.76
CA ALA A 338 -52.82 -3.99 -7.92
C ALA A 338 -51.91 -2.90 -8.52
N LEU A 339 -50.60 -2.98 -8.28
CA LEU A 339 -49.59 -2.00 -8.68
C LEU A 339 -48.34 -2.74 -9.17
N VAL A 340 -47.77 -2.32 -10.31
CA VAL A 340 -46.44 -2.71 -10.80
C VAL A 340 -45.68 -1.49 -11.30
N GLU A 341 -44.35 -1.54 -11.25
CA GLU A 341 -43.50 -0.57 -11.95
C GLU A 341 -43.09 -1.14 -13.32
N TYR A 342 -42.98 -0.28 -14.34
CA TYR A 342 -42.27 -0.64 -15.56
C TYR A 342 -41.72 0.61 -16.27
N ASP A 343 -40.43 0.58 -16.63
CA ASP A 343 -39.72 1.67 -17.31
C ASP A 343 -39.87 3.02 -16.55
N THR A 344 -40.55 4.00 -17.14
CA THR A 344 -40.72 5.37 -16.63
C THR A 344 -42.05 5.58 -15.90
N LYS A 345 -42.88 4.53 -15.80
CA LYS A 345 -44.25 4.59 -15.26
C LYS A 345 -44.50 3.58 -14.13
N LEU A 346 -45.50 3.91 -13.33
CA LEU A 346 -46.24 2.93 -12.53
C LEU A 346 -47.48 2.54 -13.33
N TYR A 347 -47.78 1.25 -13.41
CA TYR A 347 -48.99 0.71 -14.01
C TYR A 347 -49.84 0.07 -12.91
N PHE A 348 -51.15 0.28 -12.95
CA PHE A 348 -52.03 -0.19 -11.90
C PHE A 348 -53.44 -0.51 -12.39
N THR A 349 -54.11 -1.41 -11.68
CA THR A 349 -55.55 -1.65 -11.84
C THR A 349 -56.32 -0.94 -10.74
N ALA A 350 -57.51 -0.48 -11.05
CA ALA A 350 -58.44 0.08 -10.08
C ALA A 350 -59.88 -0.34 -10.38
N ASP A 351 -60.67 -0.54 -9.33
CA ASP A 351 -62.09 -0.83 -9.46
C ASP A 351 -62.91 0.43 -9.16
N THR A 352 -63.77 0.81 -10.11
CA THR A 352 -64.88 1.74 -9.86
C THR A 352 -66.15 0.95 -9.53
N VAL A 353 -67.25 1.64 -9.22
CA VAL A 353 -68.53 0.99 -8.84
C VAL A 353 -69.19 0.22 -10.02
N SER A 354 -68.73 0.40 -11.26
CA SER A 354 -69.34 -0.28 -12.43
C SER A 354 -68.38 -0.65 -13.58
N ILE A 355 -67.14 -0.14 -13.58
CA ILE A 355 -66.07 -0.55 -14.52
C ILE A 355 -64.75 -0.77 -13.76
N GLY A 356 -63.98 -1.77 -14.19
CA GLY A 356 -62.56 -1.86 -13.86
C GLY A 356 -61.75 -1.02 -14.83
N LEU A 357 -60.57 -0.59 -14.42
CA LEU A 357 -59.67 0.23 -15.24
C LEU A 357 -58.24 -0.29 -15.15
N VAL A 358 -57.52 -0.22 -16.26
CA VAL A 358 -56.06 -0.31 -16.34
C VAL A 358 -55.51 1.08 -16.61
N LEU A 359 -54.62 1.56 -15.75
CA LEU A 359 -54.06 2.91 -15.80
C LEU A 359 -52.53 2.89 -15.76
N SER A 360 -51.94 4.04 -16.08
CA SER A 360 -50.54 4.34 -15.77
C SER A 360 -50.35 5.76 -15.26
N VAL A 361 -49.27 6.01 -14.51
CA VAL A 361 -48.85 7.35 -14.09
C VAL A 361 -47.31 7.45 -14.19
N PRO A 362 -46.73 8.59 -14.62
CA PRO A 362 -45.28 8.75 -14.64
C PRO A 362 -44.70 8.66 -13.22
N LYS A 363 -43.59 7.93 -13.06
CA LYS A 363 -42.97 7.66 -11.75
C LYS A 363 -42.63 8.90 -10.93
N MET A 364 -42.20 9.99 -11.58
CA MET A 364 -41.66 11.17 -10.88
C MET A 364 -42.75 12.08 -10.33
N SER A 365 -43.75 12.39 -11.15
CA SER A 365 -45.03 13.03 -10.82
C SER A 365 -45.91 13.05 -12.08
N GLY A 366 -47.24 13.11 -11.92
CA GLY A 366 -48.16 13.36 -13.03
C GLY A 366 -49.61 13.07 -12.69
N THR A 367 -50.48 13.15 -13.70
CA THR A 367 -51.88 12.73 -13.59
C THR A 367 -52.02 11.27 -14.05
N PRO A 368 -52.78 10.42 -13.35
CA PRO A 368 -53.09 9.08 -13.84
C PRO A 368 -53.81 9.10 -15.19
N GLN A 369 -53.30 8.32 -16.14
CA GLN A 369 -53.83 8.14 -17.48
C GLN A 369 -54.55 6.80 -17.57
N GLU A 370 -55.83 6.82 -17.96
CA GLU A 370 -56.58 5.62 -18.35
C GLU A 370 -56.02 5.04 -19.66
N LEU A 371 -55.78 3.73 -19.69
CA LEU A 371 -55.21 3.02 -20.85
C LEU A 371 -56.20 2.02 -21.45
N VAL A 372 -56.97 1.33 -20.61
CA VAL A 372 -57.98 0.34 -21.01
C VAL A 372 -59.15 0.36 -20.03
N GLN A 373 -60.38 0.42 -20.55
CA GLN A 373 -61.58 0.14 -19.76
C GLN A 373 -61.86 -1.36 -19.75
N THR A 374 -62.17 -1.91 -18.58
CA THR A 374 -62.32 -3.36 -18.36
C THR A 374 -63.55 -3.67 -17.49
N GLY A 375 -63.91 -4.94 -17.38
CA GLY A 375 -64.60 -5.40 -16.15
C GLY A 375 -63.66 -5.27 -14.94
N ASN A 376 -64.15 -5.40 -13.71
CA ASN A 376 -63.33 -5.29 -12.50
C ASN A 376 -62.03 -6.11 -12.61
N SER A 377 -60.89 -5.54 -12.19
CA SER A 377 -59.55 -6.07 -12.51
C SER A 377 -58.72 -6.25 -11.25
N ALA A 378 -58.24 -7.47 -11.02
CA ALA A 378 -57.74 -7.89 -9.71
C ALA A 378 -56.20 -7.97 -9.60
N ALA A 379 -55.50 -8.22 -10.71
CA ALA A 379 -54.04 -8.34 -10.75
C ALA A 379 -53.49 -7.89 -12.11
N ILE A 380 -52.28 -7.31 -12.11
CA ILE A 380 -51.59 -6.74 -13.28
C ILE A 380 -50.13 -7.18 -13.34
N ALA A 381 -49.59 -7.35 -14.54
CA ALA A 381 -48.16 -7.51 -14.82
C ALA A 381 -47.82 -6.76 -16.12
N VAL A 382 -46.58 -6.31 -16.30
CA VAL A 382 -46.13 -5.52 -17.46
C VAL A 382 -44.74 -5.96 -17.88
N ASP A 383 -44.47 -6.03 -19.18
CA ASP A 383 -43.12 -6.09 -19.74
C ASP A 383 -43.02 -5.33 -21.08
N ALA A 384 -41.87 -5.45 -21.76
CA ALA A 384 -41.62 -4.78 -23.03
C ALA A 384 -42.60 -5.16 -24.16
N SER A 385 -43.30 -6.30 -24.05
CA SER A 385 -44.31 -6.74 -25.01
C SER A 385 -45.70 -6.16 -24.74
N GLY A 386 -46.03 -5.73 -23.51
CA GLY A 386 -47.31 -5.12 -23.20
C GLY A 386 -47.72 -5.16 -21.72
N ILE A 387 -48.97 -4.77 -21.50
CA ILE A 387 -49.68 -4.83 -20.22
C ILE A 387 -50.50 -6.12 -20.20
N TYR A 388 -50.58 -6.78 -19.04
CA TYR A 388 -51.33 -8.01 -18.83
C TYR A 388 -52.14 -7.92 -17.53
N TRP A 389 -53.38 -8.42 -17.53
CA TRP A 389 -54.22 -8.41 -16.31
C TRP A 389 -55.23 -9.56 -16.27
N VAL A 390 -55.70 -9.88 -15.05
CA VAL A 390 -56.78 -10.84 -14.82
C VAL A 390 -58.07 -10.10 -14.45
N GLY A 391 -59.11 -10.25 -15.28
CA GLY A 391 -60.43 -9.67 -15.07
C GLY A 391 -61.39 -10.56 -14.26
N SER A 392 -62.43 -9.95 -13.70
CA SER A 392 -63.42 -10.54 -12.76
C SER A 392 -64.41 -11.56 -13.36
N SER A 393 -64.21 -11.95 -14.61
CA SER A 393 -64.93 -13.04 -15.30
C SER A 393 -63.97 -14.16 -15.75
N GLY A 394 -62.75 -14.18 -15.21
CA GLY A 394 -61.74 -15.20 -15.53
C GLY A 394 -61.11 -15.05 -16.90
N PHE A 395 -60.96 -13.81 -17.39
CA PHE A 395 -60.22 -13.51 -18.61
C PHE A 395 -58.82 -13.03 -18.28
N VAL A 396 -57.81 -13.69 -18.86
CA VAL A 396 -56.45 -13.13 -18.95
C VAL A 396 -56.38 -12.33 -20.23
N ASN A 397 -56.04 -11.05 -20.13
CA ASN A 397 -56.05 -10.12 -21.27
C ASN A 397 -54.70 -9.41 -21.41
N THR A 398 -54.48 -8.80 -22.59
CA THR A 398 -53.34 -7.93 -22.86
C THR A 398 -53.72 -6.68 -23.66
N ALA A 399 -52.91 -5.64 -23.56
CA ALA A 399 -52.96 -4.42 -24.37
C ALA A 399 -51.55 -3.82 -24.54
N PRO A 400 -51.31 -2.97 -25.56
CA PRO A 400 -50.06 -2.23 -25.70
C PRO A 400 -49.77 -1.32 -24.49
N LEU A 401 -48.50 -0.98 -24.27
CA LEU A 401 -48.06 -0.06 -23.20
C LEU A 401 -48.68 1.36 -23.30
N ALA A 402 -49.18 1.74 -24.48
CA ALA A 402 -49.89 2.99 -24.73
C ALA A 402 -51.41 2.92 -24.47
N GLY A 403 -51.94 1.75 -24.09
CA GLY A 403 -53.38 1.47 -24.02
C GLY A 403 -53.99 1.06 -25.37
N GLY A 404 -55.32 1.05 -25.42
CA GLY A 404 -56.10 0.70 -26.61
C GLY A 404 -57.03 -0.51 -26.40
N THR A 405 -57.48 -1.11 -27.51
CA THR A 405 -58.42 -2.26 -27.47
C THR A 405 -57.77 -3.49 -26.84
N PRO A 406 -58.38 -4.11 -25.81
CA PRO A 406 -57.83 -5.29 -25.16
C PRO A 406 -57.95 -6.54 -26.05
N THR A 407 -56.95 -7.41 -25.99
CA THR A 407 -56.97 -8.75 -26.59
C THR A 407 -57.06 -9.79 -25.48
N THR A 408 -58.07 -10.66 -25.53
CA THR A 408 -58.21 -11.78 -24.58
C THR A 408 -57.29 -12.93 -24.97
N LEU A 409 -56.39 -13.32 -24.05
CA LEU A 409 -55.42 -14.39 -24.21
C LEU A 409 -55.95 -15.75 -23.75
N VAL A 410 -56.84 -15.74 -22.75
CA VAL A 410 -57.46 -16.93 -22.13
C VAL A 410 -58.90 -16.63 -21.73
N THR A 411 -59.81 -17.56 -22.00
CA THR A 411 -61.22 -17.52 -21.57
C THR A 411 -61.49 -18.53 -20.45
N GLY A 412 -62.25 -18.13 -19.41
CA GLY A 412 -62.76 -19.04 -18.37
C GLY A 412 -61.76 -19.41 -17.26
N ALA A 413 -60.60 -18.77 -17.19
CA ALA A 413 -59.60 -18.99 -16.16
C ALA A 413 -59.89 -18.14 -14.91
N ALA A 414 -60.68 -18.69 -13.99
CA ALA A 414 -61.31 -17.99 -12.86
C ALA A 414 -60.43 -16.96 -12.10
N ASN A 415 -61.06 -15.82 -11.79
CA ASN A 415 -60.55 -14.59 -11.15
C ASN A 415 -59.33 -14.78 -10.23
N GLY A 416 -58.19 -14.22 -10.60
CA GLY A 416 -56.94 -14.39 -9.86
C GLY A 416 -56.51 -13.21 -9.00
N LYS A 417 -55.79 -13.49 -7.91
CA LYS A 417 -55.25 -12.49 -6.98
C LYS A 417 -53.79 -12.12 -7.28
N ASN A 418 -53.02 -13.05 -7.83
CA ASN A 418 -51.62 -12.85 -8.21
C ASN A 418 -51.52 -13.01 -9.73
N LEU A 419 -50.77 -12.14 -10.40
CA LEU A 419 -50.34 -12.29 -11.78
C LEU A 419 -48.83 -12.03 -11.83
N LEU A 420 -48.10 -12.97 -12.42
CA LEU A 420 -46.65 -12.92 -12.62
C LEU A 420 -46.32 -13.14 -14.10
N ILE A 421 -45.11 -12.75 -14.49
CA ILE A 421 -44.63 -12.81 -15.87
C ILE A 421 -43.20 -13.35 -15.90
N ASP A 422 -42.91 -14.25 -16.84
CA ASP A 422 -41.54 -14.58 -17.26
C ASP A 422 -41.33 -14.22 -18.74
N GLY A 423 -40.12 -14.46 -19.26
CA GLY A 423 -39.76 -14.07 -20.64
C GLY A 423 -40.72 -14.58 -21.72
N ALA A 424 -41.48 -15.65 -21.49
CA ALA A 424 -42.41 -16.23 -22.45
C ALA A 424 -43.85 -16.43 -21.92
N ASN A 425 -44.10 -16.39 -20.61
CA ASN A 425 -45.34 -16.85 -20.00
C ASN A 425 -45.94 -15.87 -18.98
N LEU A 426 -47.25 -16.00 -18.78
CA LEU A 426 -48.00 -15.44 -17.64
C LEU A 426 -48.35 -16.56 -16.66
N PHE A 427 -48.30 -16.28 -15.36
CA PHE A 427 -48.68 -17.21 -14.29
C PHE A 427 -49.67 -16.54 -13.32
N TRP A 428 -50.74 -17.22 -12.95
CA TRP A 428 -51.73 -16.66 -12.01
C TRP A 428 -52.35 -17.72 -11.09
N SER A 429 -52.82 -17.27 -9.93
CA SER A 429 -53.57 -18.07 -8.96
C SER A 429 -55.07 -17.96 -9.22
N ALA A 430 -55.74 -19.01 -9.70
CA ALA A 430 -57.18 -18.95 -10.01
C ALA A 430 -58.05 -19.07 -8.74
N GLY A 431 -58.79 -18.02 -8.39
CA GLY A 431 -59.43 -17.87 -7.07
C GLY A 431 -60.62 -18.79 -6.78
N ALA A 432 -61.17 -19.48 -7.78
CA ALA A 432 -62.31 -20.40 -7.59
C ALA A 432 -61.89 -21.84 -7.23
N ASN A 433 -60.64 -22.22 -7.47
CA ASN A 433 -60.11 -23.58 -7.24
C ASN A 433 -58.64 -23.57 -6.78
N SER A 434 -58.13 -22.39 -6.39
CA SER A 434 -56.75 -22.08 -6.03
C SER A 434 -55.66 -22.64 -6.97
N THR A 435 -55.99 -23.05 -8.19
CA THR A 435 -55.02 -23.68 -9.08
C THR A 435 -54.10 -22.62 -9.68
N VAL A 436 -52.80 -22.86 -9.62
CA VAL A 436 -51.82 -22.03 -10.34
C VAL A 436 -51.84 -22.44 -11.80
N TYR A 437 -52.09 -21.50 -12.70
CA TYR A 437 -52.10 -21.69 -14.15
C TYR A 437 -50.94 -20.97 -14.82
N ARG A 438 -50.59 -21.42 -16.03
CA ARG A 438 -49.65 -20.79 -16.96
C ARG A 438 -50.25 -20.71 -18.36
N VAL A 439 -49.95 -19.62 -19.08
CA VAL A 439 -50.16 -19.51 -20.53
C VAL A 439 -48.99 -18.77 -21.17
N ALA A 440 -48.71 -19.01 -22.45
CA ALA A 440 -47.77 -18.18 -23.20
C ALA A 440 -48.32 -16.74 -23.33
N LYS A 441 -47.43 -15.73 -23.41
CA LYS A 441 -47.84 -14.32 -23.60
C LYS A 441 -48.59 -14.07 -24.92
N THR A 442 -48.50 -14.99 -25.87
CA THR A 442 -49.27 -15.04 -27.13
C THR A 442 -50.70 -15.59 -26.97
N GLY A 443 -51.08 -16.03 -25.77
CA GLY A 443 -52.36 -16.67 -25.48
C GLY A 443 -52.43 -18.15 -25.86
N GLY A 444 -53.61 -18.73 -25.69
CA GLY A 444 -53.89 -20.16 -25.93
C GLY A 444 -54.60 -20.83 -24.74
N THR A 445 -54.57 -22.15 -24.68
CA THR A 445 -55.13 -22.91 -23.55
C THR A 445 -54.27 -22.73 -22.30
N ALA A 446 -54.88 -22.34 -21.19
CA ALA A 446 -54.21 -22.29 -19.89
C ALA A 446 -53.86 -23.70 -19.40
N ALA A 447 -52.58 -23.94 -19.11
CA ALA A 447 -52.11 -25.19 -18.53
C ALA A 447 -52.04 -25.08 -16.99
N PRO A 448 -52.52 -26.08 -16.23
CA PRO A 448 -52.34 -26.10 -14.78
C PRO A 448 -50.86 -26.38 -14.44
N VAL A 449 -50.27 -25.48 -13.65
CA VAL A 449 -48.94 -25.65 -13.06
C VAL A 449 -49.03 -26.53 -11.81
N GLY A 450 -50.09 -26.35 -11.01
CA GLY A 450 -50.42 -27.23 -9.89
C GLY A 450 -51.68 -26.77 -9.16
N THR A 451 -52.46 -27.74 -8.67
CA THR A 451 -53.63 -27.50 -7.82
C THR A 451 -53.26 -27.79 -6.35
N PRO A 452 -53.22 -26.78 -5.47
CA PRO A 452 -53.07 -27.00 -4.04
C PRO A 452 -54.35 -27.60 -3.44
N ALA A 453 -54.21 -28.53 -2.48
CA ALA A 453 -55.36 -29.11 -1.80
C ALA A 453 -55.98 -28.14 -0.79
N ASP A 454 -57.29 -27.92 -0.92
CA ASP A 454 -58.20 -27.31 0.08
C ASP A 454 -57.76 -25.96 0.70
N ALA A 455 -57.03 -25.15 -0.06
CA ALA A 455 -56.37 -23.94 0.44
C ALA A 455 -56.82 -22.64 -0.25
N SER A 456 -56.72 -21.52 0.45
CA SER A 456 -56.52 -20.20 -0.18
C SER A 456 -55.03 -19.98 -0.40
N LEU A 457 -54.67 -19.57 -1.62
CA LEU A 457 -53.34 -19.05 -1.89
C LEU A 457 -53.14 -17.68 -1.22
N GLY A 458 -51.96 -17.50 -0.60
CA GLY A 458 -51.38 -16.21 -0.29
C GLY A 458 -50.55 -15.71 -1.48
N GLY A 459 -49.33 -15.24 -1.21
CA GLY A 459 -48.35 -14.87 -2.20
C GLY A 459 -47.88 -16.06 -3.06
N LEU A 460 -47.48 -15.74 -4.28
CA LEU A 460 -46.97 -16.65 -5.31
C LEU A 460 -45.70 -16.02 -5.89
N VAL A 461 -44.65 -16.81 -6.12
CA VAL A 461 -43.47 -16.43 -6.91
C VAL A 461 -43.09 -17.57 -7.85
N VAL A 462 -42.40 -17.24 -8.94
CA VAL A 462 -41.94 -18.20 -9.96
C VAL A 462 -40.53 -17.82 -10.39
N ASP A 463 -39.59 -18.77 -10.39
CA ASP A 463 -38.27 -18.59 -10.98
C ASP A 463 -38.09 -19.41 -12.27
N ASP A 464 -36.85 -19.78 -12.62
CA ASP A 464 -36.59 -20.56 -13.83
C ASP A 464 -37.02 -22.03 -13.73
N THR A 465 -37.15 -22.57 -12.52
CA THR A 465 -37.45 -24.00 -12.29
C THR A 465 -38.80 -24.21 -11.61
N TYR A 466 -39.12 -23.44 -10.58
CA TYR A 466 -40.24 -23.72 -9.67
C TYR A 466 -41.23 -22.56 -9.56
N ALA A 467 -42.49 -22.89 -9.37
CA ALA A 467 -43.49 -22.03 -8.76
C ALA A 467 -43.56 -22.35 -7.25
N TYR A 468 -43.55 -21.31 -6.41
CA TYR A 468 -43.63 -21.40 -4.95
C TYR A 468 -44.80 -20.55 -4.44
N TRP A 469 -45.54 -21.02 -3.43
CA TRP A 469 -46.64 -20.26 -2.85
C TRP A 469 -46.88 -20.53 -1.38
N ALA A 470 -47.47 -19.54 -0.72
CA ALA A 470 -47.97 -19.63 0.65
C ALA A 470 -49.40 -20.21 0.72
N MET A 471 -49.66 -21.05 1.71
CA MET A 471 -50.91 -21.78 1.90
C MET A 471 -51.63 -21.34 3.18
N ILE A 472 -52.90 -20.95 3.06
CA ILE A 472 -53.76 -20.50 4.17
C ILE A 472 -55.08 -21.29 4.11
N PRO A 473 -55.52 -21.96 5.19
CA PRO A 473 -54.99 -21.96 6.56
C PRO A 473 -53.91 -23.01 6.84
N GLN A 474 -53.38 -23.72 5.84
CA GLN A 474 -52.44 -24.84 6.02
C GLN A 474 -51.06 -24.44 6.57
N ASN A 475 -50.81 -23.16 6.87
CA ASN A 475 -49.65 -22.69 7.65
C ASN A 475 -48.31 -23.25 7.11
N SER A 476 -48.16 -23.17 5.78
CA SER A 476 -47.08 -23.83 5.02
C SER A 476 -46.78 -23.11 3.70
N LEU A 477 -45.63 -23.43 3.10
CA LEU A 477 -45.30 -23.12 1.71
C LEU A 477 -45.22 -24.42 0.90
N GLN A 478 -45.69 -24.38 -0.34
CA GLN A 478 -45.56 -25.46 -1.31
C GLN A 478 -44.75 -25.02 -2.54
N ARG A 479 -44.21 -26.00 -3.28
CA ARG A 479 -43.60 -25.77 -4.60
C ARG A 479 -43.96 -26.86 -5.61
N VAL A 480 -43.93 -26.50 -6.89
CA VAL A 480 -44.04 -27.43 -8.03
C VAL A 480 -43.17 -26.94 -9.19
N ALA A 481 -42.72 -27.83 -10.08
CA ALA A 481 -42.00 -27.42 -11.29
C ALA A 481 -42.89 -26.51 -12.15
N LYS A 482 -42.36 -25.38 -12.65
CA LYS A 482 -43.17 -24.35 -13.35
C LYS A 482 -43.80 -24.82 -14.67
N THR A 483 -43.34 -25.98 -15.16
CA THR A 483 -43.90 -26.69 -16.31
C THR A 483 -45.21 -27.43 -16.03
N GLY A 484 -45.51 -27.75 -14.76
CA GLY A 484 -46.62 -28.60 -14.33
C GLY A 484 -46.17 -29.74 -13.41
N GLY A 485 -47.03 -30.16 -12.47
CA GLY A 485 -46.82 -31.35 -11.65
C GLY A 485 -47.76 -31.44 -10.44
N THR A 486 -47.49 -32.41 -9.56
CA THR A 486 -48.11 -32.47 -8.22
C THR A 486 -47.37 -31.53 -7.27
N PRO A 487 -48.05 -30.59 -6.57
CA PRO A 487 -47.41 -29.75 -5.56
C PRO A 487 -46.79 -30.55 -4.42
N THR A 488 -45.62 -30.11 -3.98
CA THR A 488 -44.87 -30.68 -2.85
C THR A 488 -44.84 -29.70 -1.69
N LEU A 489 -44.97 -30.21 -0.46
CA LEU A 489 -44.72 -29.43 0.75
C LEU A 489 -43.25 -29.02 0.78
N PHE A 490 -42.98 -27.71 0.87
CA PHE A 490 -41.62 -27.17 0.91
C PHE A 490 -41.25 -26.65 2.31
N VAL A 491 -42.21 -26.04 3.01
CA VAL A 491 -42.03 -25.54 4.39
C VAL A 491 -43.33 -25.76 5.18
N SER A 492 -43.23 -26.23 6.42
CA SER A 492 -44.35 -26.40 7.37
C SER A 492 -44.21 -25.49 8.59
N GLY A 493 -45.27 -25.36 9.40
CA GLY A 493 -45.21 -24.67 10.70
C GLY A 493 -44.96 -23.16 10.59
N GLN A 494 -45.57 -22.52 9.59
CA GLN A 494 -45.50 -21.08 9.33
C GLN A 494 -46.77 -20.39 9.83
N GLU A 495 -46.72 -19.16 10.31
CA GLU A 495 -47.88 -18.54 10.99
C GLU A 495 -48.66 -17.57 10.11
N ASN A 496 -49.69 -18.09 9.43
CA ASN A 496 -50.51 -17.39 8.42
C ASN A 496 -49.62 -16.73 7.36
N PRO A 497 -48.91 -17.52 6.53
CA PRO A 497 -47.96 -16.97 5.57
C PRO A 497 -48.70 -16.19 4.47
N ARG A 498 -48.43 -14.88 4.33
CA ARG A 498 -49.20 -14.00 3.41
C ARG A 498 -48.41 -13.49 2.22
N ALA A 499 -47.48 -12.56 2.41
CA ALA A 499 -46.65 -12.05 1.33
C ALA A 499 -45.47 -12.99 1.12
N LEU A 500 -45.06 -13.19 -0.14
CA LEU A 500 -43.94 -14.03 -0.54
C LEU A 500 -43.19 -13.32 -1.67
N VAL A 501 -41.89 -13.13 -1.49
CA VAL A 501 -40.94 -12.63 -2.49
C VAL A 501 -39.70 -13.51 -2.51
N MET A 502 -38.77 -13.24 -3.41
CA MET A 502 -37.51 -13.99 -3.54
C MET A 502 -36.38 -13.10 -4.07
N ASP A 503 -35.19 -13.65 -4.14
CA ASP A 503 -34.13 -13.20 -5.05
C ASP A 503 -33.51 -14.40 -5.79
N GLY A 504 -32.25 -14.31 -6.20
CA GLY A 504 -31.55 -15.43 -6.84
C GLY A 504 -31.42 -16.66 -5.94
N THR A 505 -31.29 -16.47 -4.62
CA THR A 505 -30.85 -17.51 -3.68
C THR A 505 -31.94 -17.93 -2.70
N ASN A 506 -32.72 -16.97 -2.20
CA ASN A 506 -33.61 -17.17 -1.06
C ASN A 506 -35.08 -16.90 -1.40
N LEU A 507 -35.98 -17.49 -0.61
CA LEU A 507 -37.36 -17.02 -0.45
C LEU A 507 -37.45 -16.14 0.80
N TYR A 508 -38.39 -15.19 0.80
CA TYR A 508 -38.72 -14.33 1.93
C TYR A 508 -40.24 -14.24 2.06
N TRP A 509 -40.81 -14.53 3.22
CA TRP A 509 -42.26 -14.46 3.43
C TRP A 509 -42.65 -13.92 4.80
N THR A 510 -43.89 -13.43 4.91
CA THR A 510 -44.42 -12.85 6.15
C THR A 510 -45.19 -13.87 6.95
N ASN A 511 -44.77 -14.14 8.19
CA ASN A 511 -45.61 -14.82 9.17
C ASN A 511 -46.51 -13.78 9.84
N TYR A 512 -47.68 -13.56 9.24
CA TYR A 512 -48.56 -12.43 9.57
C TYR A 512 -49.02 -12.41 11.04
N LEU A 513 -49.17 -13.56 11.70
CA LEU A 513 -49.59 -13.61 13.12
C LEU A 513 -48.42 -13.40 14.11
N GLN A 514 -47.18 -13.34 13.63
CA GLN A 514 -45.97 -13.16 14.45
C GLN A 514 -45.27 -11.81 14.20
N ASP A 515 -45.75 -11.01 13.25
CA ASP A 515 -45.13 -9.77 12.78
C ASP A 515 -43.64 -9.93 12.38
N VAL A 516 -43.26 -11.08 11.82
CA VAL A 516 -41.91 -11.32 11.29
C VAL A 516 -41.89 -11.59 9.80
N ILE A 517 -40.80 -11.19 9.15
CA ILE A 517 -40.39 -11.68 7.84
C ILE A 517 -39.35 -12.76 8.09
N VAL A 518 -39.59 -13.96 7.54
CA VAL A 518 -38.71 -15.12 7.62
C VAL A 518 -38.15 -15.46 6.24
N THR A 519 -37.03 -16.18 6.22
CA THR A 519 -36.30 -16.56 5.00
C THR A 519 -35.80 -18.00 5.06
N MET A 520 -35.55 -18.57 3.88
CA MET A 520 -34.96 -19.89 3.69
C MET A 520 -34.37 -19.99 2.27
N PRO A 521 -33.22 -20.66 2.09
CA PRO A 521 -32.66 -20.89 0.76
C PRO A 521 -33.59 -21.72 -0.15
N LYS A 522 -33.64 -21.38 -1.44
CA LYS A 522 -34.46 -22.09 -2.45
C LYS A 522 -34.12 -23.58 -2.60
N SER A 523 -32.87 -23.94 -2.28
CA SER A 523 -32.36 -25.31 -2.20
C SER A 523 -32.99 -26.15 -1.09
N GLY A 524 -33.59 -25.53 -0.08
CA GLY A 524 -33.86 -26.12 1.23
C GLY A 524 -32.83 -25.66 2.28
N GLY A 525 -33.19 -25.81 3.55
CA GLY A 525 -32.41 -25.35 4.71
C GLY A 525 -33.31 -25.15 5.92
N ALA A 526 -32.79 -24.49 6.97
CA ALA A 526 -33.61 -24.00 8.08
C ALA A 526 -34.36 -22.72 7.69
N VAL A 527 -35.51 -22.48 8.31
CA VAL A 527 -36.20 -21.19 8.28
C VAL A 527 -35.58 -20.29 9.35
N THR A 528 -35.23 -19.05 9.01
CA THR A 528 -34.67 -18.07 9.95
C THR A 528 -35.43 -16.74 9.86
N THR A 529 -35.40 -15.94 10.93
CA THR A 529 -35.97 -14.58 10.92
C THR A 529 -35.05 -13.63 10.15
N ALA A 530 -35.57 -13.02 9.07
CA ALA A 530 -34.86 -11.98 8.33
C ALA A 530 -35.09 -10.59 8.97
N ALA A 531 -36.32 -10.32 9.43
CA ALA A 531 -36.67 -9.06 10.10
C ALA A 531 -37.86 -9.23 11.06
N ALA A 532 -37.89 -8.44 12.14
CA ALA A 532 -39.05 -8.28 13.01
C ALA A 532 -39.74 -6.93 12.73
N SER A 533 -41.00 -6.97 12.30
CA SER A 533 -41.81 -5.81 11.93
C SER A 533 -42.44 -5.15 13.16
N ILE A 534 -42.81 -3.87 13.01
CA ILE A 534 -43.60 -3.14 14.01
C ILE A 534 -45.05 -3.12 13.50
N GLY A 535 -45.79 -4.19 13.81
CA GLY A 535 -47.14 -4.44 13.29
C GLY A 535 -47.14 -5.25 11.99
N HIS A 536 -48.30 -5.85 11.71
CA HIS A 536 -48.55 -6.73 10.57
C HIS A 536 -48.01 -6.21 9.24
N VAL A 537 -47.30 -7.08 8.51
CA VAL A 537 -46.76 -6.77 7.19
C VAL A 537 -47.86 -6.87 6.12
N GLY A 538 -47.98 -5.81 5.30
CA GLY A 538 -48.86 -5.72 4.14
C GLY A 538 -48.18 -6.19 2.86
N ALA A 539 -47.73 -5.25 2.03
CA ALA A 539 -46.92 -5.54 0.85
C ALA A 539 -45.44 -5.74 1.24
N LEU A 540 -44.73 -6.61 0.53
CA LEU A 540 -43.30 -6.92 0.72
C LEU A 540 -42.62 -6.92 -0.65
N VAL A 541 -41.40 -6.38 -0.71
CA VAL A 541 -40.53 -6.31 -1.89
C VAL A 541 -39.12 -6.73 -1.50
N SER A 542 -38.42 -7.41 -2.43
CA SER A 542 -37.00 -7.81 -2.32
C SER A 542 -36.25 -7.08 -3.43
N ASP A 543 -35.28 -6.24 -3.07
CA ASP A 543 -34.57 -5.36 -4.01
C ASP A 543 -33.13 -5.15 -3.55
N GLY A 544 -32.18 -5.41 -4.45
CA GLY A 544 -30.75 -5.42 -4.11
C GLY A 544 -30.45 -6.30 -2.90
N GLY A 545 -29.73 -5.72 -1.93
CA GLY A 545 -29.40 -6.33 -0.64
C GLY A 545 -30.48 -6.21 0.43
N ASP A 546 -31.64 -5.59 0.13
CA ASP A 546 -32.62 -5.16 1.12
C ASP A 546 -34.02 -5.77 0.91
N LEU A 547 -34.79 -5.79 2.00
CA LEU A 547 -36.22 -6.04 2.02
C LEU A 547 -36.94 -4.75 2.39
N TYR A 548 -38.01 -4.43 1.66
CA TYR A 548 -38.86 -3.26 1.92
C TYR A 548 -40.32 -3.70 2.07
N TRP A 549 -41.04 -3.14 3.03
CA TRP A 549 -42.43 -3.56 3.28
C TRP A 549 -43.32 -2.45 3.85
N THR A 550 -44.63 -2.62 3.74
CA THR A 550 -45.62 -1.75 4.39
C THR A 550 -46.16 -2.40 5.67
N THR A 551 -46.58 -1.59 6.65
CA THR A 551 -47.11 -2.07 7.93
C THR A 551 -48.55 -1.62 8.19
N SER A 552 -49.30 -2.40 8.96
CA SER A 552 -50.62 -2.01 9.48
C SER A 552 -50.57 -0.80 10.42
N THR A 553 -49.40 -0.48 10.96
CA THR A 553 -49.12 0.72 11.77
C THR A 553 -48.94 2.00 10.94
N GLY A 554 -49.07 1.94 9.61
CA GLY A 554 -48.99 3.11 8.75
C GLY A 554 -47.55 3.54 8.42
N ASN A 555 -46.65 2.59 8.25
CA ASN A 555 -45.25 2.87 7.90
C ASN A 555 -44.82 2.10 6.64
N VAL A 556 -43.71 2.55 6.06
CA VAL A 556 -42.88 1.80 5.11
C VAL A 556 -41.53 1.55 5.78
N ALA A 557 -41.10 0.29 5.80
CA ALA A 557 -39.93 -0.18 6.54
C ALA A 557 -38.88 -0.81 5.60
N LYS A 558 -37.63 -0.84 6.06
CA LYS A 558 -36.45 -1.40 5.38
C LYS A 558 -35.64 -2.28 6.34
N ALA A 559 -35.07 -3.37 5.84
CA ALA A 559 -34.00 -4.12 6.51
C ALA A 559 -33.09 -4.86 5.51
N SER A 560 -31.80 -4.95 5.82
CA SER A 560 -30.86 -5.75 5.02
C SER A 560 -31.19 -7.24 5.10
N LYS A 561 -31.08 -7.93 3.96
CA LYS A 561 -31.15 -9.40 3.85
C LYS A 561 -30.04 -10.11 4.59
N SER A 562 -28.92 -9.43 4.88
CA SER A 562 -27.84 -9.95 5.74
C SER A 562 -28.17 -9.88 7.23
N GLY A 563 -29.37 -9.42 7.59
CA GLY A 563 -29.73 -9.06 8.96
C GLY A 563 -29.29 -7.63 9.33
N GLY A 564 -29.92 -7.08 10.36
CA GLY A 564 -29.68 -5.73 10.85
C GLY A 564 -30.85 -5.22 11.69
N LYS A 565 -30.78 -3.95 12.13
CA LYS A 565 -31.93 -3.27 12.73
C LYS A 565 -32.90 -2.84 11.63
N VAL A 566 -34.19 -3.09 11.82
CA VAL A 566 -35.26 -2.55 10.96
C VAL A 566 -35.28 -1.03 11.07
N ARG A 567 -35.29 -0.33 9.94
CA ARG A 567 -35.47 1.12 9.84
C ARG A 567 -36.86 1.42 9.30
N GLN A 568 -37.55 2.42 9.86
CA GLN A 568 -38.72 3.00 9.20
C GLN A 568 -38.22 4.07 8.22
N VAL A 569 -38.60 3.97 6.95
CA VAL A 569 -38.17 4.91 5.89
C VAL A 569 -39.27 5.91 5.53
N ALA A 570 -40.54 5.57 5.78
CA ALA A 570 -41.64 6.53 5.80
C ALA A 570 -42.59 6.19 6.95
N THR A 571 -43.11 7.21 7.64
CA THR A 571 -44.06 7.05 8.75
C THR A 571 -45.33 7.87 8.50
N GLY A 572 -46.37 7.67 9.33
CA GLY A 572 -47.62 8.45 9.24
C GLY A 572 -48.44 8.22 7.97
N GLN A 573 -48.19 7.11 7.27
CA GLN A 573 -48.84 6.75 6.01
C GLN A 573 -50.24 6.19 6.24
N ASN A 574 -51.22 6.69 5.49
CA ASN A 574 -52.62 6.29 5.65
C ASN A 574 -52.92 5.05 4.79
N THR A 575 -52.95 3.88 5.43
CA THR A 575 -53.16 2.56 4.80
C THR A 575 -52.27 2.27 3.57
N PRO A 576 -50.92 2.24 3.72
CA PRO A 576 -49.99 1.88 2.65
C PRO A 576 -50.19 0.40 2.23
N ARG A 577 -50.89 0.17 1.12
CA ARG A 577 -51.40 -1.16 0.75
C ARG A 577 -50.57 -1.90 -0.30
N PHE A 578 -49.96 -1.17 -1.23
CA PHE A 578 -49.11 -1.72 -2.28
C PHE A 578 -47.76 -1.03 -2.26
N LEU A 579 -46.70 -1.78 -2.58
CA LEU A 579 -45.33 -1.32 -2.62
C LEU A 579 -44.63 -1.99 -3.79
N VAL A 580 -43.86 -1.22 -4.56
CA VAL A 580 -42.94 -1.67 -5.61
C VAL A 580 -41.66 -0.82 -5.53
N SER A 581 -40.58 -1.23 -6.18
CA SER A 581 -39.35 -0.43 -6.25
C SER A 581 -38.68 -0.58 -7.61
N ASP A 582 -37.91 0.43 -8.00
CA ASP A 582 -36.95 0.33 -9.10
C ASP A 582 -35.51 0.53 -8.60
N ALA A 583 -34.55 0.73 -9.50
CA ALA A 583 -33.14 0.92 -9.13
C ALA A 583 -32.89 2.07 -8.13
N THR A 584 -33.73 3.11 -8.10
CA THR A 584 -33.50 4.37 -7.38
C THR A 584 -34.53 4.63 -6.28
N TYR A 585 -35.79 4.26 -6.50
CA TYR A 585 -36.92 4.68 -5.65
C TYR A 585 -37.81 3.52 -5.20
N LEU A 586 -38.40 3.66 -4.00
CA LEU A 586 -39.62 2.96 -3.60
C LEU A 586 -40.85 3.72 -4.12
N TYR A 587 -41.93 2.99 -4.40
CA TYR A 587 -43.24 3.54 -4.75
C TYR A 587 -44.35 2.80 -4.00
N TRP A 588 -45.23 3.53 -3.31
CA TRP A 588 -46.38 2.94 -2.62
C TRP A 588 -47.68 3.72 -2.82
N VAL A 589 -48.79 3.06 -2.51
CA VAL A 589 -50.14 3.63 -2.57
C VAL A 589 -50.79 3.59 -1.20
N ASN A 590 -51.08 4.77 -0.66
CA ASN A 590 -51.97 4.99 0.48
C ASN A 590 -53.41 4.87 -0.05
N ASN A 591 -54.17 3.90 0.46
CA ASN A 591 -55.36 3.38 -0.22
C ASN A 591 -56.56 3.37 0.75
N VAL A 592 -56.97 4.57 1.16
CA VAL A 592 -57.89 4.82 2.29
C VAL A 592 -59.35 4.53 1.91
N GLY A 593 -59.70 4.79 0.65
CA GLY A 593 -61.02 4.56 0.08
C GLY A 593 -61.24 5.38 -1.19
N PRO A 594 -62.44 5.31 -1.81
CA PRO A 594 -62.79 6.17 -2.94
C PRO A 594 -62.62 7.65 -2.59
N GLY A 595 -62.04 8.41 -3.52
CA GLY A 595 -61.70 9.83 -3.35
C GLY A 595 -60.49 10.14 -2.46
N ASN A 596 -59.83 9.13 -1.89
CA ASN A 596 -58.70 9.30 -0.97
C ASN A 596 -57.62 8.22 -1.21
N VAL A 597 -56.99 8.30 -2.38
CA VAL A 597 -55.88 7.45 -2.79
C VAL A 597 -54.72 8.31 -3.27
N THR A 598 -53.52 8.12 -2.71
CA THR A 598 -52.32 8.90 -3.07
C THR A 598 -51.14 7.97 -3.33
N PHE A 599 -50.44 8.24 -4.43
CA PHE A 599 -49.20 7.59 -4.85
C PHE A 599 -48.00 8.37 -4.32
N TRP A 600 -47.04 7.68 -3.72
CA TRP A 600 -45.84 8.25 -3.11
C TRP A 600 -44.58 7.63 -3.68
N ARG A 601 -43.46 8.37 -3.62
CA ARG A 601 -42.11 7.86 -3.87
C ARG A 601 -41.10 8.32 -2.82
N LEU A 602 -40.03 7.54 -2.65
CA LEU A 602 -38.94 7.82 -1.71
C LEU A 602 -37.61 7.23 -2.24
N ALA A 603 -36.48 7.86 -1.94
CA ALA A 603 -35.16 7.24 -2.12
C ALA A 603 -34.98 5.97 -1.25
N LYS A 604 -33.92 5.19 -1.49
CA LYS A 604 -33.83 3.78 -1.07
C LYS A 604 -32.73 3.45 -0.05
#